data_AF-A0AAU9RXQ3-F1
#
_entry.id   AF-A0AAU9RXQ3-F1
#
_cell.length_a   1.000
_cell.length_b   1.000
_cell.length_c   1.000
_cell.angle_alpha   90.00
_cell.angle_beta   90.00
_cell.angle_gamma   90.00
#
_symmetry.space_group_name_H-M   'P 1'
#
loop_
_entity.id
_entity.type
_entity.pdbx_description
1 polymer ?
#
loop_
_entity_poly.entity_id
_entity_poly.type
_entity_poly.pdbx_seq_one_letter_code
_entity_poly.pdbx_strand_id
1 'polypeptide(L)'
;MESRQASNSKIHVFLLAGLILLSSIDRISSLSVTVNDDECVQEYVLYEGDTVSGNFVVVDHDIFWGSDHPGLDFTVTSPAGNIVQTLKGTSGDKFEFKAPRSGMYKFCFHNPYSTPETVSFYIHVGHIPNEHDLAKDEHLDPVNVKIAELREALESVVAEQKYLKARDTRHRHTNESTRKRVIFYTVGEYIFLAAASGLQVLYIRKLFSKSVAYNRISCPFNDRKSHFLSTFLISRSVSLIVIEKKEQKMLAIFDKNVAKSPEALQNPEGGSVCALKDGFLPNHFASIYPGAVTINLGSSGLIACSLDKQNPLLPRLFAVTDDMFCIFQGHIENIQFLKQQYGLTKTSTEVTIVIEAYRTLRDRGPYSADQVVRDFHGKFAFMLFDCSTKNVFLAVDAEGSVPLFWGTDAEGHLVLSDDVETVKKGCGKSFAPFPKGCFFTSSGGLRSYEYPLNELKPVPRVDSSGEMCGVTFKVDSEAKKEGAMPRVGSVQNWSQQI
;
A
#
# COMPACT_ATOMS: atom_id res chain seq x y z
N MET A 1 -48.45 22.19 -26.78
CA MET A 1 -47.28 21.52 -27.40
C MET A 1 -46.00 22.35 -27.27
N GLU A 2 -46.07 23.67 -27.04
CA GLU A 2 -44.89 24.55 -26.97
C GLU A 2 -43.97 24.36 -25.76
N SER A 3 -44.47 23.94 -24.59
CA SER A 3 -43.63 23.79 -23.38
C SER A 3 -42.64 22.61 -23.44
N ARG A 4 -42.94 21.57 -24.24
CA ARG A 4 -42.04 20.41 -24.43
C ARG A 4 -40.90 20.70 -25.40
N GLN A 5 -41.09 21.64 -26.33
CA GLN A 5 -40.08 22.00 -27.34
C GLN A 5 -38.99 22.90 -26.75
N ALA A 6 -39.34 23.77 -25.79
CA ALA A 6 -38.39 24.62 -25.06
C ALA A 6 -37.48 23.84 -24.09
N SER A 7 -37.95 22.71 -23.54
CA SER A 7 -37.17 21.86 -22.62
C SER A 7 -36.07 21.06 -23.35
N ASN A 8 -36.37 20.55 -24.54
CA ASN A 8 -35.39 19.78 -25.33
C ASN A 8 -34.27 20.65 -25.88
N SER A 9 -34.55 21.91 -26.24
CA SER A 9 -33.53 22.86 -26.73
C SER A 9 -32.47 23.19 -25.66
N LYS A 10 -32.88 23.36 -24.39
CA LYS A 10 -31.95 23.63 -23.29
C LYS A 10 -31.01 22.45 -23.01
N ILE A 11 -31.51 21.22 -23.11
CA ILE A 11 -30.73 19.99 -22.90
C ILE A 11 -29.63 19.86 -23.97
N HIS A 12 -29.94 20.17 -25.24
CA HIS A 12 -28.95 20.15 -26.31
C HIS A 12 -27.86 21.22 -26.14
N VAL A 13 -28.21 22.41 -25.64
CA VAL A 13 -27.23 23.48 -25.36
C VAL A 13 -26.29 23.10 -24.22
N PHE A 14 -26.77 22.47 -23.14
CA PHE A 14 -25.92 21.98 -22.06
C PHE A 14 -25.02 20.81 -22.49
N LEU A 15 -25.52 19.93 -23.38
CA LEU A 15 -24.73 18.85 -23.98
C LEU A 15 -23.62 19.39 -24.90
N LEU A 16 -23.92 20.39 -25.74
CA LEU A 16 -22.91 21.01 -26.60
C LEU A 16 -21.88 21.81 -25.78
N ALA A 17 -22.32 22.55 -24.75
CA ALA A 17 -21.43 23.27 -23.86
C ALA A 17 -20.51 22.32 -23.09
N GLY A 18 -21.03 21.16 -22.65
CA GLY A 18 -20.24 20.09 -22.04
C GLY A 18 -19.21 19.47 -22.99
N LEU A 19 -19.54 19.31 -24.27
CA LEU A 19 -18.63 18.80 -25.30
C LEU A 19 -17.51 19.80 -25.65
N ILE A 20 -17.79 21.11 -25.63
CA ILE A 20 -16.81 22.17 -25.91
C ILE A 20 -15.87 22.40 -24.71
N LEU A 21 -16.34 22.20 -23.47
CA LEU A 21 -15.49 22.24 -22.26
C LEU A 21 -14.57 21.02 -22.14
N LEU A 22 -14.86 19.92 -22.84
CA LEU A 22 -14.02 18.72 -22.89
C LEU A 22 -12.88 18.80 -23.91
N SER A 23 -12.91 19.76 -24.86
CA SER A 23 -11.92 19.86 -25.94
C SER A 23 -10.73 20.79 -25.64
N SER A 24 -10.69 21.47 -24.50
CA SER A 24 -9.65 22.47 -24.20
C SER A 24 -8.71 21.98 -23.09
N ILE A 25 -7.78 21.10 -23.46
CA ILE A 25 -6.57 20.86 -22.67
C ILE A 25 -5.40 20.96 -23.65
N ASP A 26 -4.90 22.17 -23.85
CA ASP A 26 -3.65 22.37 -24.58
C ASP A 26 -2.49 21.83 -23.77
N ARG A 27 -1.69 20.96 -24.41
CA ARG A 27 -0.51 20.34 -23.81
C ARG A 27 0.62 21.37 -23.70
N ILE A 28 1.20 21.47 -22.51
CA ILE A 28 2.47 22.17 -22.28
C ILE A 28 3.57 21.34 -22.95
N SER A 29 4.29 21.91 -23.91
CA SER A 29 5.33 21.21 -24.66
C SER A 29 6.65 21.22 -23.90
N SER A 30 7.23 20.02 -23.73
CA SER A 30 8.63 19.81 -23.37
C SER A 30 9.40 19.34 -24.61
N LEU A 31 10.72 19.55 -24.66
CA LEU A 31 11.57 19.07 -25.75
C LEU A 31 11.45 17.54 -25.83
N SER A 32 10.83 17.07 -26.90
CA SER A 32 10.51 15.67 -27.12
C SER A 32 10.70 15.36 -28.61
N VAL A 33 11.24 14.18 -28.91
CA VAL A 33 11.50 13.71 -30.27
C VAL A 33 10.62 12.52 -30.53
N THR A 34 9.90 12.52 -31.66
CA THR A 34 9.07 11.39 -32.09
C THR A 34 9.90 10.46 -32.95
N VAL A 35 10.02 9.21 -32.53
CA VAL A 35 10.81 8.14 -33.14
C VAL A 35 9.88 7.25 -33.95
N ASN A 36 10.04 7.29 -35.28
CA ASN A 36 9.29 6.43 -36.20
C ASN A 36 9.99 5.08 -36.37
N ASP A 37 11.21 5.09 -36.90
CA ASP A 37 12.05 3.90 -37.11
C ASP A 37 13.41 4.06 -36.39
N ASP A 38 14.18 5.08 -36.75
CA ASP A 38 15.47 5.42 -36.15
C ASP A 38 15.63 6.93 -36.06
N GLU A 39 15.82 7.47 -34.86
CA GLU A 39 16.12 8.87 -34.65
C GLU A 39 17.39 9.03 -33.82
N CYS A 40 18.30 9.89 -34.27
CA CYS A 40 19.61 10.04 -33.64
C CYS A 40 19.96 11.50 -33.35
N VAL A 41 20.52 11.73 -32.16
CA VAL A 41 21.03 13.02 -31.71
C VAL A 41 22.54 12.92 -31.56
N GLN A 42 23.27 13.99 -31.86
CA GLN A 42 24.72 14.02 -31.76
C GLN A 42 25.18 15.07 -30.77
N GLU A 43 26.13 14.71 -29.92
CA GLU A 43 26.75 15.63 -28.95
C GLU A 43 28.28 15.55 -29.10
N TYR A 44 28.94 16.69 -29.04
CA TYR A 44 30.40 16.76 -29.14
C TYR A 44 31.05 16.66 -27.76
N VAL A 45 31.96 15.71 -27.58
CA VAL A 45 32.76 15.60 -26.35
C VAL A 45 34.15 16.17 -26.62
N LEU A 46 34.56 17.16 -25.82
CA LEU A 46 35.75 17.95 -26.07
C LEU A 46 37.04 17.24 -25.63
N TYR A 47 37.04 16.58 -24.46
CA TYR A 47 38.23 15.93 -23.90
C TYR A 47 38.09 14.41 -23.76
N GLU A 48 39.23 13.72 -23.80
CA GLU A 48 39.29 12.29 -23.48
C GLU A 48 39.12 12.10 -21.96
N GLY A 49 38.27 11.14 -21.57
CA GLY A 49 37.99 10.85 -20.16
C GLY A 49 36.83 11.66 -19.55
N ASP A 50 36.24 12.59 -20.30
CA ASP A 50 35.01 13.31 -19.90
C ASP A 50 33.87 12.31 -19.61
N THR A 51 33.08 12.62 -18.59
CA THR A 51 31.98 11.75 -18.18
C THR A 51 30.71 12.21 -18.88
N VAL A 52 30.19 11.35 -19.77
CA VAL A 52 28.92 11.59 -20.44
C VAL A 52 27.84 10.87 -19.66
N SER A 53 26.86 11.64 -19.17
CA SER A 53 25.74 11.12 -18.41
C SER A 53 24.42 11.62 -18.99
N GLY A 54 23.37 10.82 -18.84
CA GLY A 54 22.09 11.19 -19.37
C GLY A 54 21.00 10.20 -19.03
N ASN A 55 19.80 10.52 -19.47
CA ASN A 55 18.62 9.71 -19.24
C ASN A 55 17.62 9.91 -20.36
N PHE A 56 16.77 8.92 -20.56
CA PHE A 56 15.63 9.05 -21.45
C PHE A 56 14.39 8.39 -20.87
N VAL A 57 13.22 8.86 -21.29
CA VAL A 57 11.91 8.32 -20.93
C VAL A 57 11.04 8.35 -22.18
N VAL A 58 10.45 7.21 -22.49
CA VAL A 58 9.39 7.13 -23.50
C VAL A 58 8.13 7.77 -22.93
N VAL A 59 7.62 8.78 -23.62
CA VAL A 59 6.36 9.47 -23.34
C VAL A 59 5.28 8.77 -24.16
N ASP A 60 4.46 8.00 -23.48
CA ASP A 60 3.41 7.19 -24.10
C ASP A 60 2.35 8.06 -24.79
N HIS A 61 2.03 7.73 -26.04
CA HIS A 61 0.94 8.31 -26.80
C HIS A 61 -0.30 7.44 -26.66
N ASP A 62 -0.97 7.55 -25.51
CA ASP A 62 -2.34 7.07 -25.27
C ASP A 62 -2.63 5.64 -25.78
N ILE A 63 -1.67 4.70 -25.70
CA ILE A 63 -1.94 3.32 -26.14
C ILE A 63 -2.65 2.53 -25.04
N PHE A 64 -3.76 1.93 -25.46
CA PHE A 64 -4.64 1.09 -24.70
C PHE A 64 -4.03 -0.33 -24.65
N TRP A 65 -3.72 -0.81 -23.42
CA TRP A 65 -3.34 -2.17 -22.99
C TRP A 65 -1.84 -2.51 -22.81
N GLY A 66 -1.55 -3.16 -21.69
CA GLY A 66 -0.37 -4.01 -21.46
C GLY A 66 0.63 -3.45 -20.47
N SER A 67 0.87 -4.18 -19.38
CA SER A 67 1.82 -3.84 -18.31
C SER A 67 3.29 -3.78 -18.74
N ASP A 68 3.58 -4.10 -20.01
CA ASP A 68 4.91 -4.12 -20.60
C ASP A 68 4.87 -3.28 -21.87
N HIS A 69 5.31 -2.02 -21.78
CA HIS A 69 5.56 -1.23 -22.97
C HIS A 69 6.65 -1.93 -23.80
N PRO A 70 6.50 -1.98 -25.14
CA PRO A 70 7.42 -2.75 -25.99
C PRO A 70 8.88 -2.26 -25.92
N GLY A 71 9.07 -1.02 -25.46
CA GLY A 71 10.37 -0.41 -25.19
C GLY A 71 11.11 -0.04 -26.47
N LEU A 72 12.03 0.92 -26.36
CA LEU A 72 12.90 1.32 -27.46
C LEU A 72 14.30 0.74 -27.26
N ASP A 73 14.99 0.58 -28.38
CA ASP A 73 16.39 0.20 -28.40
C ASP A 73 17.24 1.48 -28.44
N PHE A 74 18.05 1.71 -27.42
CA PHE A 74 18.94 2.86 -27.31
C PHE A 74 20.39 2.44 -27.53
N THR A 75 21.10 3.13 -28.43
CA THR A 75 22.49 2.82 -28.78
C THR A 75 23.34 4.08 -28.83
N VAL A 76 24.51 4.03 -28.19
CA VAL A 76 25.53 5.10 -28.19
C VAL A 76 26.72 4.66 -29.03
N THR A 77 27.07 5.47 -30.04
CA THR A 77 28.21 5.22 -30.93
C THR A 77 29.30 6.27 -30.73
N SER A 78 30.54 5.80 -30.58
CA SER A 78 31.73 6.64 -30.43
C SER A 78 32.18 7.26 -31.77
N PRO A 79 33.05 8.29 -31.74
CA PRO A 79 33.53 8.98 -32.93
C PRO A 79 34.25 8.12 -33.98
N ALA A 80 34.78 6.93 -33.63
CA ALA A 80 35.30 5.99 -34.64
C ALA A 80 34.46 4.72 -34.79
N GLY A 81 33.14 4.85 -34.62
CA GLY A 81 32.18 3.85 -35.07
C GLY A 81 31.98 2.66 -34.12
N ASN A 82 32.70 2.59 -33.01
CA ASN A 82 32.48 1.56 -32.00
C ASN A 82 31.27 1.91 -31.12
N ILE A 83 30.42 0.93 -30.84
CA ILE A 83 29.29 1.06 -29.91
C ILE A 83 29.83 1.08 -28.47
N VAL A 84 29.47 2.11 -27.71
CA VAL A 84 29.89 2.30 -26.31
C VAL A 84 28.89 1.65 -25.36
N GLN A 85 27.59 1.83 -25.63
CA GLN A 85 26.52 1.33 -24.79
C GLN A 85 25.28 1.00 -25.62
N THR A 86 24.59 -0.07 -25.24
CA THR A 86 23.32 -0.48 -25.85
C THR A 86 22.35 -0.91 -24.76
N LEU A 87 21.13 -0.40 -24.82
CA LEU A 87 20.00 -0.80 -23.98
C LEU A 87 18.89 -1.24 -24.92
N LYS A 88 18.31 -2.44 -24.70
CA LYS A 88 17.28 -2.98 -25.58
C LYS A 88 15.95 -3.14 -24.86
N GLY A 89 14.86 -2.82 -25.55
CA GLY A 89 13.50 -3.00 -25.05
C GLY A 89 13.23 -2.27 -23.73
N THR A 90 13.75 -1.05 -23.55
CA THR A 90 13.51 -0.28 -22.32
C THR A 90 12.62 0.94 -22.59
N SER A 91 11.67 1.19 -21.69
CA SER A 91 10.78 2.35 -21.79
C SER A 91 11.35 3.63 -21.16
N GLY A 92 12.61 3.58 -20.71
CA GLY A 92 13.35 4.67 -20.08
C GLY A 92 14.38 4.17 -19.08
N ASP A 93 15.60 4.69 -19.17
CA ASP A 93 16.74 4.30 -18.34
C ASP A 93 17.75 5.45 -18.19
N LYS A 94 18.70 5.30 -17.25
CA LYS A 94 19.86 6.19 -17.07
C LYS A 94 21.09 5.55 -17.70
N PHE A 95 21.95 6.37 -18.32
CA PHE A 95 23.22 5.94 -18.85
C PHE A 95 24.35 6.86 -18.40
N GLU A 96 25.53 6.28 -18.21
CA GLU A 96 26.73 6.99 -17.80
C GLU A 96 27.96 6.23 -18.31
N PHE A 97 28.85 6.92 -19.01
CA PHE A 97 30.10 6.35 -19.49
C PHE A 97 31.19 7.43 -19.58
N LYS A 98 32.46 7.00 -19.50
CA LYS A 98 33.60 7.88 -19.78
C LYS A 98 33.94 7.84 -21.25
N ALA A 99 34.10 9.00 -21.88
CA ALA A 99 34.41 9.11 -23.29
C ALA A 99 35.84 8.59 -23.57
N PRO A 100 36.01 7.49 -24.33
CA PRO A 100 37.34 6.94 -24.64
C PRO A 100 38.19 7.84 -25.55
N ARG A 101 37.60 8.86 -26.15
CA ARG A 101 38.26 9.87 -27.00
C ARG A 101 37.34 11.06 -27.20
N SER A 102 37.91 12.21 -27.55
CA SER A 102 37.17 13.37 -28.00
C SER A 102 36.53 13.14 -29.39
N GLY A 103 35.42 13.84 -29.64
CA GLY A 103 34.71 13.82 -30.92
C GLY A 103 33.19 13.74 -30.79
N MET A 104 32.52 13.57 -31.94
CA MET A 104 31.06 13.46 -32.01
C MET A 104 30.55 12.08 -31.59
N TYR A 105 29.78 12.03 -30.51
CA TYR A 105 29.04 10.84 -30.10
C TYR A 105 27.63 10.88 -30.65
N LYS A 106 27.14 9.72 -31.10
CA LYS A 106 25.81 9.57 -31.70
C LYS A 106 24.92 8.73 -30.78
N PHE A 107 23.80 9.29 -30.37
CA PHE A 107 22.78 8.67 -29.50
C PHE A 107 21.57 8.35 -30.36
N CYS A 108 21.32 7.07 -30.62
CA CYS A 108 20.23 6.62 -31.49
C CYS A 108 19.15 5.91 -30.70
N PHE A 109 17.90 6.22 -31.01
CA PHE A 109 16.70 5.54 -30.55
C PHE A 109 16.10 4.80 -31.73
N HIS A 110 16.06 3.48 -31.62
CA HIS A 110 15.47 2.57 -32.60
C HIS A 110 14.13 2.08 -32.09
N ASN A 111 13.11 2.21 -32.93
CA ASN A 111 11.77 1.70 -32.66
C ASN A 111 11.54 0.43 -33.48
N PRO A 112 11.56 -0.77 -32.86
CA PRO A 112 11.33 -2.01 -33.60
C PRO A 112 9.85 -2.22 -33.97
N TYR A 113 8.94 -1.30 -33.57
CA TYR A 113 7.51 -1.38 -33.83
C TYR A 113 7.05 -0.28 -34.79
N SER A 114 6.02 -0.57 -35.59
CA SER A 114 5.51 0.36 -36.62
C SER A 114 4.70 1.54 -36.08
N THR A 115 4.62 1.72 -34.76
CA THR A 115 3.86 2.81 -34.11
C THR A 115 4.82 3.87 -33.60
N PRO A 116 4.67 5.15 -33.99
CA PRO A 116 5.58 6.21 -33.58
C PRO A 116 5.54 6.42 -32.07
N GLU A 117 6.70 6.44 -31.43
CA GLU A 117 6.84 6.70 -29.99
C GLU A 117 7.55 8.03 -29.73
N THR A 118 7.13 8.77 -28.70
CA THR A 118 7.78 10.04 -28.36
C THR A 118 8.75 9.83 -27.21
N VAL A 119 9.99 10.30 -27.33
CA VAL A 119 11.04 10.17 -26.32
C VAL A 119 11.42 11.55 -25.80
N SER A 120 11.46 11.69 -24.47
CA SER A 120 12.10 12.81 -23.79
C SER A 120 13.46 12.36 -23.28
N PHE A 121 14.53 13.03 -23.71
CA PHE A 121 15.90 12.67 -23.36
C PHE A 121 16.67 13.88 -22.83
N TYR A 122 17.72 13.58 -22.05
CA TYR A 122 18.67 14.55 -21.55
C TYR A 122 20.08 13.94 -21.65
N ILE A 123 21.01 14.69 -22.22
CA ILE A 123 22.42 14.32 -22.39
C ILE A 123 23.24 15.46 -21.78
N HIS A 124 24.20 15.11 -20.95
CA HIS A 124 25.12 16.03 -20.30
C HIS A 124 26.55 15.52 -20.43
N VAL A 125 27.47 16.41 -20.78
CA VAL A 125 28.90 16.11 -20.88
C VAL A 125 29.59 16.85 -19.73
N GLY A 126 29.96 16.10 -18.70
CA GLY A 126 30.67 16.61 -17.54
C GLY A 126 32.18 16.56 -17.74
N HIS A 127 32.81 17.73 -17.65
CA HIS A 127 34.27 17.86 -17.66
C HIS A 127 34.77 18.14 -16.24
N ILE A 128 35.58 17.23 -15.70
CA ILE A 128 36.35 17.47 -14.49
C ILE A 128 37.78 17.81 -14.94
N PRO A 129 38.24 19.05 -14.78
CA PRO A 129 39.58 19.42 -15.24
C PRO A 129 40.64 18.61 -14.50
N ASN A 130 41.45 17.86 -15.25
CA ASN A 130 42.60 17.13 -14.72
C ASN A 130 43.81 18.07 -14.55
N GLU A 131 44.69 17.78 -13.59
CA GLU A 131 45.92 18.56 -13.31
C GLU A 131 46.80 18.80 -14.55
N HIS A 132 46.75 17.90 -15.55
CA HIS A 132 47.52 18.02 -16.79
C HIS A 132 46.91 18.95 -17.85
N ASP A 133 45.59 19.12 -17.91
CA ASP A 133 44.93 20.10 -18.80
C ASP A 133 45.04 21.53 -18.23
N LEU A 134 45.21 21.63 -16.91
CA LEU A 134 45.42 22.88 -16.18
C LEU A 134 46.85 23.43 -16.30
N ALA A 135 47.80 22.64 -16.83
CA ALA A 135 49.21 23.04 -16.93
C ALA A 135 49.49 24.15 -17.97
N LYS A 136 48.47 24.59 -18.73
CA LYS A 136 48.58 25.70 -19.68
C LYS A 136 48.05 27.03 -19.15
N ASP A 137 47.32 27.02 -18.03
CA ASP A 137 46.84 28.23 -17.36
C ASP A 137 47.63 28.43 -16.06
N GLU A 138 48.58 29.37 -16.09
CA GLU A 138 49.37 29.75 -14.92
C GLU A 138 48.47 30.18 -13.75
N HIS A 139 48.66 29.51 -12.60
CA HIS A 139 48.31 30.00 -11.26
C HIS A 139 46.81 30.19 -10.93
N LEU A 140 46.00 29.13 -10.98
CA LEU A 140 44.67 29.12 -10.36
C LEU A 140 44.69 28.36 -9.03
N ASP A 141 44.18 29.00 -7.97
CA ASP A 141 44.04 28.42 -6.63
C ASP A 141 43.20 27.13 -6.66
N PRO A 142 43.50 26.12 -5.81
CA PRO A 142 42.77 24.85 -5.72
C PRO A 142 41.26 25.01 -5.45
N VAL A 143 40.83 26.21 -5.07
CA VAL A 143 39.43 26.61 -4.90
C VAL A 143 38.64 26.55 -6.21
N ASN A 144 39.23 26.95 -7.35
CA ASN A 144 38.50 26.99 -8.62
C ASN A 144 38.12 25.59 -9.13
N VAL A 145 39.00 24.60 -8.90
CA VAL A 145 38.72 23.19 -9.19
C VAL A 145 37.56 22.68 -8.33
N LYS A 146 37.55 23.02 -7.04
CA LYS A 146 36.44 22.63 -6.14
C LYS A 146 35.12 23.31 -6.47
N ILE A 147 35.14 24.56 -6.95
CA ILE A 147 33.93 25.25 -7.43
C ILE A 147 33.39 24.57 -8.70
N ALA A 148 34.25 24.19 -9.63
CA ALA A 148 33.85 23.46 -10.83
C ALA A 148 33.25 22.08 -10.48
N GLU A 149 33.87 21.36 -9.55
CA GLU A 149 33.37 20.07 -9.05
C GLU A 149 31.99 20.19 -8.40
N LEU A 150 31.78 21.20 -7.54
CA LEU A 150 30.48 21.45 -6.91
C LEU A 150 29.40 21.87 -7.91
N ARG A 151 29.77 22.68 -8.91
CA ARG A 151 28.86 23.11 -9.96
C ARG A 151 28.39 21.90 -10.78
N GLU A 152 29.31 21.03 -11.16
CA GLU A 152 29.02 19.80 -11.89
C GLU A 152 28.10 18.87 -11.08
N ALA A 153 28.39 18.70 -9.79
CA ALA A 153 27.53 17.92 -8.89
C ALA A 153 26.11 18.50 -8.78
N LEU A 154 25.98 19.83 -8.72
CA LEU A 154 24.69 20.50 -8.65
C LEU A 154 23.90 20.36 -9.96
N GLU A 155 24.55 20.54 -11.11
CA GLU A 155 23.93 20.36 -12.43
C GLU A 155 23.43 18.91 -12.60
N SER A 156 24.19 17.92 -12.14
CA SER A 156 23.79 16.50 -12.11
C SER A 156 22.55 16.25 -11.24
N VAL A 157 22.47 16.82 -10.04
CA VAL A 157 21.28 16.68 -9.15
C VAL A 157 20.04 17.33 -9.78
N VAL A 158 20.19 18.51 -10.39
CA VAL A 158 19.07 19.19 -11.07
C VAL A 158 18.56 18.37 -12.26
N ALA A 159 19.45 17.73 -13.00
CA ALA A 159 19.08 16.80 -14.06
C ALA A 159 18.32 15.59 -13.52
N GLU A 160 18.77 15.00 -12.41
CA GLU A 160 18.10 13.87 -11.77
C GLU A 160 16.69 14.24 -11.27
N GLN A 161 16.53 15.42 -10.66
CA GLN A 161 15.22 15.91 -10.26
C GLN A 161 14.27 16.11 -11.46
N LYS A 162 14.79 16.62 -12.59
CA LYS A 162 14.00 16.75 -13.82
C LYS A 162 13.57 15.39 -14.36
N TYR A 163 14.47 14.39 -14.36
CA TYR A 163 14.15 13.02 -14.75
C TYR A 163 13.07 12.41 -13.85
N LEU A 164 13.24 12.49 -12.53
CA LEU A 164 12.27 11.96 -11.56
C LEU A 164 10.90 12.62 -11.71
N LYS A 165 10.85 13.94 -11.95
CA LYS A 165 9.60 14.67 -12.21
C LYS A 165 8.92 14.24 -13.51
N ALA A 166 9.69 14.04 -14.59
CA ALA A 166 9.15 13.54 -15.85
C ALA A 166 8.58 12.12 -15.70
N ARG A 167 9.30 11.26 -14.97
CA ARG A 167 8.87 9.88 -14.66
C ARG A 167 7.61 9.85 -13.79
N ASP A 168 7.54 10.68 -12.75
CA ASP A 168 6.35 10.79 -11.89
C ASP A 168 5.13 11.27 -12.69
N THR A 169 5.32 12.25 -13.57
CA THR A 169 4.25 12.76 -14.45
C THR A 169 3.68 11.64 -15.33
N ARG A 170 4.53 10.79 -15.92
CA ARG A 170 4.09 9.60 -16.69
C ARG A 170 3.28 8.65 -15.83
N HIS A 171 3.80 8.24 -14.66
CA HIS A 171 3.09 7.33 -13.76
C HIS A 171 1.75 7.90 -13.28
N ARG A 172 1.68 9.21 -13.02
CA ARG A 172 0.45 9.90 -12.64
C ARG A 172 -0.60 9.88 -13.75
N HIS A 173 -0.21 10.10 -15.01
CA HIS A 173 -1.12 10.01 -16.15
C HIS A 173 -1.68 8.59 -16.35
N THR A 174 -0.84 7.56 -16.22
CA THR A 174 -1.29 6.15 -16.27
C THR A 174 -2.26 5.84 -15.14
N ASN A 175 -1.98 6.30 -13.92
CA ASN A 175 -2.84 6.07 -12.77
C ASN A 175 -4.18 6.82 -12.88
N GLU A 176 -4.17 8.08 -13.30
CA GLU A 176 -5.38 8.89 -13.45
C GLU A 176 -6.31 8.33 -14.54
N SER A 177 -5.75 7.96 -15.70
CA SER A 177 -6.52 7.35 -16.79
C SER A 177 -7.11 5.99 -16.38
N THR A 178 -6.33 5.16 -15.68
CA THR A 178 -6.80 3.88 -15.12
C THR A 178 -7.93 4.11 -14.12
N ARG A 179 -7.74 5.01 -13.15
CA ARG A 179 -8.74 5.35 -12.15
C ARG A 179 -10.04 5.83 -12.80
N LYS A 180 -9.97 6.71 -13.80
CA LYS A 180 -11.15 7.23 -14.51
C LYS A 180 -11.91 6.12 -15.24
N ARG A 181 -11.22 5.22 -15.92
CA ARG A 181 -11.83 4.07 -16.62
C ARG A 181 -12.50 3.10 -15.64
N VAL A 182 -11.82 2.75 -14.54
CA VAL A 182 -12.37 1.87 -13.51
C VAL A 182 -13.64 2.46 -12.90
N ILE A 183 -13.63 3.75 -12.55
CA ILE A 183 -14.81 4.44 -12.04
C ILE A 183 -15.95 4.41 -13.07
N PHE A 184 -15.65 4.70 -14.35
CA PHE A 184 -16.65 4.70 -15.41
C PHE A 184 -17.34 3.34 -15.58
N TYR A 185 -16.57 2.25 -15.69
CA TYR A 185 -17.12 0.91 -15.83
C TYR A 185 -17.92 0.48 -14.59
N THR A 186 -17.40 0.79 -13.39
CA THR A 186 -18.07 0.48 -12.12
C THR A 186 -19.42 1.18 -12.00
N VAL A 187 -19.49 2.47 -12.34
CA VAL A 187 -20.76 3.23 -12.34
C VAL A 187 -21.73 2.67 -13.39
N GLY A 188 -21.25 2.32 -14.58
CA GLY A 188 -22.06 1.70 -15.63
C GLY A 188 -22.69 0.36 -15.18
N GLU A 189 -21.90 -0.48 -14.50
CA GLU A 189 -22.37 -1.75 -13.95
C GLU A 189 -23.48 -1.55 -12.91
N TYR A 190 -23.30 -0.60 -11.98
CA TYR A 190 -24.34 -0.28 -10.99
C TYR A 190 -25.64 0.20 -11.63
N ILE A 191 -25.57 1.04 -12.67
CA ILE A 191 -26.76 1.50 -13.41
C ILE A 191 -27.46 0.33 -14.10
N PHE A 192 -26.70 -0.58 -14.73
CA PHE A 192 -27.26 -1.76 -15.38
C PHE A 192 -27.98 -2.68 -14.38
N LEU A 193 -27.39 -2.94 -13.21
CA LEU A 193 -28.00 -3.74 -12.14
C LEU A 193 -29.28 -3.09 -11.60
N ALA A 194 -29.27 -1.76 -11.40
CA ALA A 194 -30.45 -1.03 -10.96
C ALA A 194 -31.58 -1.09 -12.01
N ALA A 195 -31.26 -0.95 -13.30
CA ALA A 195 -32.23 -1.04 -14.39
C ALA A 195 -32.82 -2.46 -14.49
N ALA A 196 -31.99 -3.51 -14.41
CA ALA A 196 -32.45 -4.89 -14.42
C ALA A 196 -33.39 -5.19 -13.24
N SER A 197 -33.03 -4.72 -12.03
CA SER A 197 -33.87 -4.85 -10.83
C SER A 197 -35.21 -4.13 -10.98
N GLY A 198 -35.21 -2.90 -11.51
CA GLY A 198 -36.43 -2.16 -11.81
C GLY A 198 -37.33 -2.87 -12.83
N LEU A 199 -36.73 -3.43 -13.89
CA LEU A 199 -37.44 -4.19 -14.92
C LEU A 199 -38.10 -5.45 -14.35
N GLN A 200 -37.41 -6.18 -13.46
CA GLN A 200 -37.94 -7.35 -12.77
C GLN A 200 -39.20 -7.00 -11.95
N VAL A 201 -39.17 -5.90 -11.19
CA VAL A 201 -40.34 -5.44 -10.40
C VAL A 201 -41.52 -5.07 -11.30
N LEU A 202 -41.26 -4.37 -12.41
CA LEU A 202 -42.30 -4.00 -13.38
C LEU A 202 -42.92 -5.23 -14.05
N TYR A 203 -42.09 -6.21 -14.42
CA TYR A 203 -42.53 -7.46 -15.02
C TYR A 203 -43.48 -8.24 -14.11
N ILE A 204 -43.10 -8.41 -12.84
CA ILE A 204 -43.93 -9.07 -11.82
C ILE A 204 -45.25 -8.34 -11.64
N ARG A 205 -45.22 -7.01 -11.45
CA ARG A 205 -46.46 -6.21 -11.30
C ARG A 205 -47.41 -6.36 -12.50
N LYS A 206 -46.86 -6.43 -13.72
CA LYS A 206 -47.66 -6.56 -14.96
C LYS A 206 -48.27 -7.96 -15.14
N LEU A 207 -47.61 -9.02 -14.65
CA LEU A 207 -48.16 -10.37 -14.63
C LEU A 207 -49.33 -10.49 -13.66
N PHE A 208 -49.18 -9.94 -12.44
CA PHE A 208 -50.23 -10.00 -11.41
C PHE A 208 -51.37 -8.99 -11.61
N SER A 209 -51.20 -7.95 -12.43
CA SER A 209 -52.30 -7.05 -12.78
C SER A 209 -53.23 -7.60 -13.88
N LYS A 210 -52.86 -8.70 -14.55
CA LYS A 210 -53.61 -9.28 -15.68
C LYS A 210 -54.27 -10.64 -15.40
N SER A 211 -54.18 -11.14 -14.17
CA SER A 211 -54.76 -12.41 -13.72
C SER A 211 -55.26 -12.17 -12.28
N VAL A 212 -56.56 -12.09 -11.96
CA VAL A 212 -57.61 -13.11 -12.12
C VAL A 212 -59.01 -12.46 -12.05
N ALA A 213 -59.87 -12.78 -13.01
CA ALA A 213 -61.31 -12.94 -12.78
C ALA A 213 -61.62 -14.44 -12.89
N TYR A 214 -61.89 -15.13 -11.77
CA TYR A 214 -62.88 -16.21 -11.66
C TYR A 214 -63.07 -16.67 -10.21
N ASN A 215 -64.35 -16.63 -9.81
CA ASN A 215 -65.12 -17.35 -8.80
C ASN A 215 -64.57 -17.74 -7.41
N ARG A 216 -65.30 -17.21 -6.42
CA ARG A 216 -65.45 -17.67 -5.03
C ARG A 216 -65.72 -19.17 -4.92
N ILE A 217 -64.95 -19.85 -4.08
CA ILE A 217 -65.47 -20.80 -3.09
C ILE A 217 -64.75 -20.52 -1.77
N SER A 218 -65.53 -20.18 -0.75
CA SER A 218 -65.08 -19.93 0.61
C SER A 218 -64.78 -21.24 1.34
N CYS A 219 -63.62 -21.33 2.00
CA CYS A 219 -63.47 -22.04 3.28
C CYS A 219 -62.41 -21.31 4.13
N PRO A 220 -62.65 -21.15 5.45
CA PRO A 220 -61.82 -20.35 6.32
C PRO A 220 -60.71 -21.20 6.94
N PHE A 221 -59.46 -20.82 6.75
CA PHE A 221 -58.37 -21.28 7.61
C PHE A 221 -57.32 -20.19 7.81
N ASN A 222 -57.50 -19.52 8.95
CA ASN A 222 -56.58 -18.73 9.76
C ASN A 222 -55.33 -18.13 9.08
N ASP A 223 -55.38 -16.80 8.96
CA ASP A 223 -54.30 -15.89 8.61
C ASP A 223 -53.05 -16.06 9.48
N ARG A 224 -51.94 -16.58 8.90
CA ARG A 224 -50.57 -16.20 9.30
C ARG A 224 -49.43 -16.59 8.35
N LYS A 225 -49.63 -16.64 7.03
CA LYS A 225 -48.56 -17.01 6.08
C LYS A 225 -48.36 -16.09 4.86
N SER A 226 -49.06 -14.97 4.77
CA SER A 226 -48.90 -14.02 3.65
C SER A 226 -47.75 -13.00 3.85
N HIS A 227 -47.37 -12.69 5.10
CA HIS A 227 -46.25 -11.78 5.39
C HIS A 227 -44.86 -12.45 5.35
N PHE A 228 -44.77 -13.77 5.17
CA PHE A 228 -43.49 -14.49 5.20
C PHE A 228 -42.77 -14.50 3.85
N LEU A 229 -43.50 -14.52 2.72
CA LEU A 229 -42.90 -14.61 1.38
C LEU A 229 -42.47 -13.27 0.79
N SER A 230 -43.20 -12.18 1.09
CA SER A 230 -42.78 -10.82 0.70
C SER A 230 -41.56 -10.36 1.52
N THR A 231 -41.55 -10.68 2.83
CA THR A 231 -40.42 -10.35 3.72
C THR A 231 -39.19 -11.25 3.44
N PHE A 232 -39.35 -12.50 3.01
CA PHE A 232 -38.21 -13.33 2.58
C PHE A 232 -37.56 -12.84 1.27
N LEU A 233 -38.35 -12.29 0.33
CA LEU A 233 -37.82 -11.78 -0.94
C LEU A 233 -37.28 -10.35 -0.83
N ILE A 234 -37.82 -9.52 0.07
CA ILE A 234 -37.24 -8.22 0.40
C ILE A 234 -36.01 -8.39 1.32
N SER A 235 -36.02 -9.35 2.24
CA SER A 235 -34.82 -9.69 3.02
C SER A 235 -33.72 -10.23 2.13
N ARG A 236 -34.00 -11.08 1.12
CA ARG A 236 -32.97 -11.51 0.17
C ARG A 236 -32.51 -10.40 -0.79
N SER A 237 -33.40 -9.48 -1.18
CA SER A 237 -33.04 -8.35 -2.06
C SER A 237 -32.28 -7.24 -1.33
N VAL A 238 -32.56 -7.02 -0.03
CA VAL A 238 -31.79 -6.09 0.81
C VAL A 238 -30.50 -6.74 1.34
N SER A 239 -30.51 -8.05 1.60
CA SER A 239 -29.27 -8.83 1.83
C SER A 239 -28.42 -9.00 0.56
N LEU A 240 -28.89 -8.61 -0.62
CA LEU A 240 -28.10 -8.52 -1.85
C LEU A 240 -27.56 -7.09 -2.11
N ILE A 241 -27.93 -6.10 -1.28
CA ILE A 241 -27.45 -4.70 -1.33
C ILE A 241 -26.55 -4.37 -0.14
N VAL A 242 -26.21 -5.36 0.69
CA VAL A 242 -24.88 -5.38 1.27
C VAL A 242 -24.04 -6.10 0.23
N ILE A 243 -23.22 -5.36 -0.52
CA ILE A 243 -21.95 -5.96 -0.93
C ILE A 243 -21.33 -6.36 0.40
N GLU A 244 -21.54 -7.61 0.80
CA GLU A 244 -20.71 -8.24 1.79
C GLU A 244 -19.36 -8.23 1.10
N LYS A 245 -18.62 -7.16 1.33
CA LYS A 245 -17.17 -7.22 1.28
C LYS A 245 -16.89 -8.35 2.24
N LYS A 246 -16.81 -9.58 1.74
CA LYS A 246 -16.12 -10.66 2.41
C LYS A 246 -14.68 -10.21 2.37
N GLU A 247 -14.35 -9.32 3.28
CA GLU A 247 -13.00 -8.87 3.54
C GLU A 247 -12.26 -10.07 4.08
N GLN A 248 -11.03 -10.26 3.65
CA GLN A 248 -10.15 -11.24 4.27
C GLN A 248 -10.15 -10.99 5.79
N LYS A 249 -10.42 -12.04 6.58
CA LYS A 249 -10.32 -12.02 8.05
C LYS A 249 -9.18 -12.89 8.56
N MET A 250 -8.65 -12.56 9.71
CA MET A 250 -7.58 -13.27 10.38
C MET A 250 -7.93 -13.50 11.84
N LEU A 251 -7.49 -14.63 12.36
CA LEU A 251 -7.63 -15.02 13.74
C LEU A 251 -6.30 -15.59 14.20
N ALA A 252 -5.88 -15.24 15.40
CA ALA A 252 -4.76 -15.89 16.06
C ALA A 252 -5.06 -16.09 17.53
N ILE A 253 -4.64 -17.23 18.04
CA ILE A 253 -4.83 -17.64 19.42
C ILE A 253 -3.48 -18.12 19.91
N PHE A 254 -2.91 -17.44 20.91
CA PHE A 254 -1.64 -17.81 21.50
C PHE A 254 -1.83 -18.34 22.91
N ASP A 255 -1.11 -19.42 23.23
CA ASP A 255 -1.12 -19.99 24.56
C ASP A 255 -0.64 -18.97 25.61
N LYS A 256 -1.17 -19.03 26.82
CA LYS A 256 -0.85 -18.08 27.91
C LYS A 256 0.62 -18.13 28.32
N ASN A 257 1.29 -19.26 28.09
CA ASN A 257 2.72 -19.43 28.35
C ASN A 257 3.58 -18.75 27.27
N VAL A 258 3.01 -18.50 26.09
CA VAL A 258 3.67 -17.84 24.96
C VAL A 258 3.42 -16.33 24.99
N ALA A 259 2.16 -15.91 25.20
CA ALA A 259 1.79 -14.51 25.25
C ALA A 259 0.82 -14.25 26.40
N LYS A 260 1.31 -13.64 27.49
CA LYS A 260 0.48 -13.26 28.63
C LYS A 260 -0.36 -12.04 28.27
N SER A 261 -1.68 -12.20 28.19
CA SER A 261 -2.60 -11.07 28.06
C SER A 261 -2.52 -10.16 29.30
N PRO A 262 -2.60 -8.83 29.14
CA PRO A 262 -2.70 -7.93 30.30
C PRO A 262 -3.86 -8.27 31.22
N GLU A 263 -3.60 -8.31 32.53
CA GLU A 263 -4.62 -8.64 33.55
C GLU A 263 -5.81 -7.67 33.50
N ALA A 264 -5.56 -6.41 33.13
CA ALA A 264 -6.61 -5.39 32.98
C ALA A 264 -7.61 -5.67 31.84
N LEU A 265 -7.33 -6.60 30.91
CA LEU A 265 -8.31 -7.04 29.90
C LEU A 265 -9.26 -8.13 30.43
N GLN A 266 -8.90 -8.81 31.51
CA GLN A 266 -9.71 -9.90 32.05
C GLN A 266 -10.92 -9.33 32.78
N ASN A 267 -12.11 -9.63 32.24
CA ASN A 267 -13.36 -9.38 32.93
C ASN A 267 -13.89 -10.71 33.50
N PRO A 268 -13.83 -10.93 34.83
CA PRO A 268 -14.25 -12.19 35.46
C PRO A 268 -15.76 -12.46 35.33
N GLU A 269 -16.57 -11.44 35.07
CA GLU A 269 -18.03 -11.57 34.84
C GLU A 269 -18.37 -11.69 33.32
N GLY A 270 -17.35 -11.85 32.48
CA GLY A 270 -17.39 -11.54 31.06
C GLY A 270 -17.81 -12.65 30.10
N GLY A 271 -18.33 -13.79 30.56
CA GLY A 271 -18.88 -14.85 29.69
C GLY A 271 -17.92 -15.40 28.61
N SER A 272 -16.60 -15.34 28.85
CA SER A 272 -15.60 -15.86 27.93
C SER A 272 -15.65 -17.40 27.86
N VAL A 273 -15.29 -17.95 26.71
CA VAL A 273 -15.22 -19.40 26.46
C VAL A 273 -13.77 -19.75 26.16
N CYS A 274 -13.30 -20.94 26.51
CA CYS A 274 -11.96 -21.37 26.09
C CYS A 274 -11.90 -21.44 24.55
N ALA A 275 -11.03 -20.65 23.94
CA ALA A 275 -10.93 -20.51 22.49
C ALA A 275 -10.33 -21.75 21.83
N LEU A 276 -9.43 -22.45 22.54
CA LEU A 276 -8.72 -23.64 22.06
C LEU A 276 -9.42 -24.96 22.39
N LYS A 277 -10.28 -25.00 23.42
CA LYS A 277 -10.97 -26.23 23.82
C LYS A 277 -11.87 -26.73 22.69
N ASP A 278 -11.65 -27.98 22.30
CA ASP A 278 -12.33 -28.66 21.18
C ASP A 278 -12.25 -27.93 19.83
N GLY A 279 -11.28 -27.01 19.67
CA GLY A 279 -11.15 -26.17 18.48
C GLY A 279 -12.35 -25.24 18.26
N PHE A 280 -13.07 -24.85 19.31
CA PHE A 280 -14.31 -24.07 19.21
C PHE A 280 -14.18 -22.82 18.33
N LEU A 281 -13.20 -21.96 18.62
CA LEU A 281 -13.06 -20.68 17.91
C LEU A 281 -12.51 -20.85 16.48
N PRO A 282 -11.48 -21.69 16.23
CA PRO A 282 -11.03 -22.01 14.87
C PRO A 282 -12.13 -22.64 13.99
N ASN A 283 -12.90 -23.59 14.54
CA ASN A 283 -14.01 -24.23 13.80
C ASN A 283 -15.11 -23.23 13.49
N HIS A 284 -15.40 -22.31 14.43
CA HIS A 284 -16.34 -21.25 14.18
C HIS A 284 -15.84 -20.29 13.09
N PHE A 285 -14.57 -19.89 13.13
CA PHE A 285 -13.97 -19.03 12.12
C PHE A 285 -14.05 -19.67 10.72
N ALA A 286 -13.69 -20.95 10.61
CA ALA A 286 -13.80 -21.70 9.36
C ALA A 286 -15.27 -21.85 8.87
N SER A 287 -16.24 -21.88 9.78
CA SER A 287 -17.67 -21.91 9.43
C SER A 287 -18.17 -20.57 8.86
N ILE A 288 -17.65 -19.43 9.34
CA ILE A 288 -18.00 -18.09 8.84
C ILE A 288 -17.28 -17.81 7.52
N TYR A 289 -16.02 -18.24 7.41
CA TYR A 289 -15.15 -18.00 6.27
C TYR A 289 -14.78 -19.32 5.58
N PRO A 290 -15.63 -19.83 4.66
CA PRO A 290 -15.29 -20.98 3.83
C PRO A 290 -14.00 -20.72 3.07
N GLY A 291 -13.04 -21.65 3.11
CA GLY A 291 -11.71 -21.45 2.51
C GLY A 291 -10.66 -20.84 3.43
N ALA A 292 -10.97 -20.61 4.71
CA ALA A 292 -9.97 -20.24 5.70
C ALA A 292 -8.89 -21.32 5.86
N VAL A 293 -7.63 -20.89 5.81
CA VAL A 293 -6.46 -21.73 6.09
C VAL A 293 -6.14 -21.60 7.56
N THR A 294 -5.91 -22.74 8.22
CA THR A 294 -5.52 -22.79 9.63
C THR A 294 -4.13 -23.41 9.76
N ILE A 295 -3.25 -22.73 10.48
CA ILE A 295 -1.88 -23.10 10.77
C ILE A 295 -1.79 -23.38 12.26
N ASN A 296 -1.46 -24.63 12.59
CA ASN A 296 -1.29 -25.08 13.96
C ASN A 296 0.17 -24.86 14.40
N LEU A 297 0.39 -24.14 15.50
CA LEU A 297 1.72 -23.84 16.05
C LEU A 297 2.09 -24.80 17.20
N GLY A 298 1.49 -25.99 17.23
CA GLY A 298 1.66 -26.99 18.27
C GLY A 298 1.05 -26.53 19.60
N SER A 299 1.82 -26.65 20.69
CA SER A 299 1.41 -26.17 22.01
C SER A 299 1.44 -24.65 22.17
N SER A 300 1.91 -23.91 21.15
CA SER A 300 2.11 -22.47 21.22
C SER A 300 0.88 -21.66 20.82
N GLY A 301 -0.06 -22.28 20.08
CA GLY A 301 -1.25 -21.61 19.58
C GLY A 301 -1.64 -22.00 18.17
N LEU A 302 -2.42 -21.14 17.52
CA LEU A 302 -3.00 -21.33 16.20
C LEU A 302 -3.18 -20.00 15.50
N ILE A 303 -2.97 -20.00 14.18
CA ILE A 303 -3.24 -18.86 13.30
C ILE A 303 -4.20 -19.32 12.21
N ALA A 304 -5.24 -18.56 11.91
CA ALA A 304 -6.17 -18.81 10.82
C ALA A 304 -6.38 -17.55 9.97
N CYS A 305 -6.47 -17.71 8.66
CA CYS A 305 -6.70 -16.60 7.74
C CYS A 305 -7.60 -17.01 6.58
N SER A 306 -8.51 -16.13 6.20
CA SER A 306 -9.29 -16.27 4.96
C SER A 306 -8.51 -15.68 3.78
N LEU A 307 -8.41 -16.44 2.69
CA LEU A 307 -7.71 -16.04 1.47
C LEU A 307 -8.62 -15.37 0.44
N ASP A 308 -9.94 -15.44 0.62
CA ASP A 308 -10.89 -14.92 -0.36
C ASP A 308 -10.98 -13.39 -0.35
N LYS A 309 -10.90 -12.79 -1.55
CA LYS A 309 -11.15 -11.36 -1.86
C LYS A 309 -10.29 -10.36 -1.07
N GLN A 310 -9.11 -10.04 -1.61
CA GLN A 310 -8.23 -8.99 -1.08
C GLN A 310 -8.88 -7.61 -1.12
N ASN A 311 -8.71 -6.83 -0.05
CA ASN A 311 -8.97 -5.39 -0.08
C ASN A 311 -7.81 -4.72 -0.85
N PRO A 312 -8.05 -4.09 -2.01
CA PRO A 312 -6.98 -3.48 -2.81
C PRO A 312 -6.31 -2.28 -2.13
N LEU A 313 -6.92 -1.70 -1.09
CA LEU A 313 -6.39 -0.54 -0.35
C LEU A 313 -5.55 -0.93 0.87
N LEU A 314 -5.77 -2.11 1.43
CA LEU A 314 -5.07 -2.64 2.60
C LEU A 314 -4.81 -4.13 2.35
N PRO A 315 -3.82 -4.48 1.51
CA PRO A 315 -3.55 -5.87 1.17
C PRO A 315 -3.14 -6.63 2.43
N ARG A 316 -3.58 -7.89 2.53
CA ARG A 316 -3.05 -8.82 3.51
C ARG A 316 -2.02 -9.72 2.87
N LEU A 317 -0.86 -9.77 3.51
CA LEU A 317 0.28 -10.58 3.13
C LEU A 317 0.57 -11.58 4.25
N PHE A 318 0.89 -12.79 3.85
CA PHE A 318 1.33 -13.84 4.75
C PHE A 318 2.66 -14.39 4.23
N ALA A 319 3.65 -14.49 5.10
CA ALA A 319 4.93 -15.11 4.77
C ALA A 319 5.47 -15.91 5.95
N VAL A 320 6.25 -16.93 5.60
CA VAL A 320 6.98 -17.76 6.55
C VAL A 320 8.44 -17.80 6.10
N THR A 321 9.34 -17.41 6.99
CA THR A 321 10.79 -17.44 6.76
C THR A 321 11.47 -17.87 8.06
N ASP A 322 12.38 -18.85 7.99
CA ASP A 322 13.16 -19.32 9.16
C ASP A 322 12.28 -19.61 10.41
N ASP A 323 11.16 -20.33 10.21
CA ASP A 323 10.15 -20.66 11.24
C ASP A 323 9.49 -19.45 11.93
N MET A 324 9.57 -18.27 11.32
CA MET A 324 8.82 -17.08 11.71
C MET A 324 7.59 -16.93 10.82
N PHE A 325 6.41 -16.92 11.44
CA PHE A 325 5.12 -16.78 10.77
C PHE A 325 4.64 -15.35 10.92
N CYS A 326 4.46 -14.63 9.82
CA CYS A 326 4.01 -13.24 9.87
C CYS A 326 2.75 -13.04 9.01
N ILE A 327 1.72 -12.45 9.60
CA ILE A 327 0.60 -11.85 8.89
C ILE A 327 0.77 -10.34 8.97
N PHE A 328 0.81 -9.70 7.81
CA PHE A 328 0.86 -8.25 7.66
C PHE A 328 -0.40 -7.80 6.93
N GLN A 329 -1.00 -6.70 7.38
CA GLN A 329 -2.12 -6.07 6.71
C GLN A 329 -1.88 -4.58 6.58
N GLY A 330 -1.98 -4.07 5.36
CA GLY A 330 -1.78 -2.65 5.07
C GLY A 330 -0.68 -2.40 4.05
N HIS A 331 0.02 -1.27 4.16
CA HIS A 331 1.12 -0.89 3.27
C HIS A 331 2.16 -0.06 4.03
N ILE A 332 3.42 -0.19 3.63
CA ILE A 332 4.55 0.59 4.14
C ILE A 332 5.00 1.56 3.06
N GLU A 333 5.03 2.85 3.34
CA GLU A 333 5.37 3.91 2.39
C GLU A 333 6.88 4.02 2.16
N ASN A 334 7.70 3.82 3.20
CA ASN A 334 9.15 3.96 3.14
C ASN A 334 9.90 2.64 2.82
N ILE A 335 9.31 1.78 1.98
CA ILE A 335 9.85 0.45 1.60
C ILE A 335 11.30 0.53 1.10
N GLN A 336 11.63 1.53 0.26
CA GLN A 336 12.95 1.61 -0.37
C GLN A 336 14.06 1.83 0.67
N PHE A 337 13.80 2.67 1.67
CA PHE A 337 14.72 2.93 2.77
C PHE A 337 14.92 1.68 3.63
N LEU A 338 13.83 0.99 4.00
CA LEU A 338 13.89 -0.22 4.82
C LEU A 338 14.59 -1.37 4.09
N LYS A 339 14.39 -1.51 2.78
CA LYS A 339 15.12 -2.49 1.96
C LYS A 339 16.63 -2.24 1.98
N GLN A 340 17.05 -0.98 1.92
CA GLN A 340 18.47 -0.64 2.01
C GLN A 340 19.02 -0.88 3.42
N GLN A 341 18.29 -0.49 4.46
CA GLN A 341 18.69 -0.66 5.87
C GLN A 341 18.86 -2.13 6.25
N TYR A 342 17.95 -3.00 5.79
CA TYR A 342 17.97 -4.43 6.11
C TYR A 342 18.66 -5.29 5.05
N GLY A 343 19.17 -4.70 3.96
CA GLY A 343 19.89 -5.42 2.90
C GLY A 343 19.01 -6.36 2.07
N LEU A 344 17.76 -5.97 1.80
CA LEU A 344 16.75 -6.79 1.13
C LEU A 344 16.74 -6.60 -0.39
N THR A 345 16.23 -7.61 -1.09
CA THR A 345 16.11 -7.58 -2.56
C THR A 345 15.02 -6.60 -3.03
N LYS A 346 15.12 -6.14 -4.28
CA LYS A 346 14.13 -5.25 -4.89
C LYS A 346 12.71 -5.85 -4.92
N THR A 347 12.58 -7.18 -4.98
CA THR A 347 11.30 -7.92 -5.00
C THR A 347 10.72 -8.20 -3.61
N SER A 348 11.39 -7.80 -2.52
CA SER A 348 10.90 -8.08 -1.17
C SER A 348 9.59 -7.34 -0.88
N THR A 349 8.67 -8.02 -0.22
CA THR A 349 7.34 -7.53 0.19
C THR A 349 7.38 -6.93 1.60
N GLU A 350 6.34 -6.22 2.00
CA GLU A 350 6.20 -5.60 3.32
C GLU A 350 6.28 -6.64 4.46
N VAL A 351 5.64 -7.79 4.28
CA VAL A 351 5.72 -8.89 5.25
C VAL A 351 7.14 -9.42 5.40
N THR A 352 7.93 -9.46 4.31
CA THR A 352 9.34 -9.87 4.35
C THR A 352 10.18 -8.83 5.10
N ILE A 353 9.89 -7.54 4.90
CA ILE A 353 10.55 -6.44 5.63
C ILE A 353 10.30 -6.58 7.14
N VAL A 354 9.07 -6.86 7.56
CA VAL A 354 8.73 -7.05 8.99
C VAL A 354 9.48 -8.23 9.58
N ILE A 355 9.53 -9.36 8.87
CA ILE A 355 10.25 -10.55 9.33
C ILE A 355 11.75 -10.26 9.51
N GLU A 356 12.37 -9.60 8.54
CA GLU A 356 13.79 -9.28 8.59
C GLU A 356 14.11 -8.21 9.64
N ALA A 357 13.23 -7.22 9.80
CA ALA A 357 13.34 -6.25 10.89
C ALA A 357 13.28 -6.93 12.28
N TYR A 358 12.34 -7.86 12.49
CA TYR A 358 12.28 -8.66 13.72
C TYR A 358 13.53 -9.52 13.91
N ARG A 359 14.05 -10.14 12.84
CA ARG A 359 15.29 -10.90 12.87
C ARG A 359 16.47 -10.03 13.35
N THR A 360 16.57 -8.79 12.87
CA THR A 360 17.63 -7.89 13.34
C THR A 360 17.47 -7.49 14.81
N LEU A 361 16.24 -7.28 15.28
CA LEU A 361 15.93 -7.03 16.68
C LEU A 361 16.34 -8.21 17.58
N ARG A 362 16.13 -9.44 17.10
CA ARG A 362 16.47 -10.69 17.82
C ARG A 362 17.97 -10.99 17.82
N ASP A 363 18.61 -10.92 16.64
CA ASP A 363 19.92 -11.52 16.40
C ASP A 363 21.09 -10.51 16.37
N ARG A 364 20.84 -9.24 16.04
CA ARG A 364 21.91 -8.29 15.62
C ARG A 364 21.95 -6.98 16.42
N GLY A 365 21.37 -6.95 17.62
CA GLY A 365 21.09 -5.73 18.41
C GLY A 365 22.12 -4.59 18.30
N PRO A 366 21.66 -3.42 17.81
CA PRO A 366 21.59 -2.24 18.70
C PRO A 366 20.19 -1.57 18.76
N TYR A 367 19.20 -2.08 18.02
CA TYR A 367 17.89 -1.46 17.87
C TYR A 367 16.91 -1.91 18.97
N SER A 368 16.14 -0.96 19.52
CA SER A 368 15.02 -1.28 20.40
C SER A 368 13.74 -1.57 19.60
N ALA A 369 12.83 -2.35 20.16
CA ALA A 369 11.57 -2.71 19.48
C ALA A 369 10.74 -1.47 19.12
N ASP A 370 10.77 -0.41 19.94
CA ASP A 370 10.08 0.85 19.63
C ASP A 370 10.72 1.59 18.46
N GLN A 371 12.04 1.53 18.29
CA GLN A 371 12.73 2.12 17.14
C GLN A 371 12.35 1.38 15.86
N VAL A 372 12.37 0.05 15.89
CA VAL A 372 12.04 -0.78 14.72
C VAL A 372 10.61 -0.50 14.22
N VAL A 373 9.63 -0.43 15.11
CA VAL A 373 8.24 -0.15 14.72
C VAL A 373 8.05 1.30 14.28
N ARG A 374 8.76 2.26 14.89
CA ARG A 374 8.72 3.68 14.52
C ARG A 374 9.27 3.93 13.11
N ASP A 375 10.25 3.14 12.68
CA ASP A 375 10.83 3.22 11.33
C ASP A 375 9.85 2.73 10.25
N PHE A 376 8.73 2.08 10.59
CA PHE A 376 7.69 1.74 9.63
C PHE A 376 6.74 2.92 9.41
N HIS A 377 6.80 3.54 8.23
CA HIS A 377 5.89 4.62 7.86
C HIS A 377 4.78 4.07 6.98
N GLY A 378 3.53 4.33 7.33
CA GLY A 378 2.36 3.91 6.54
C GLY A 378 1.23 3.42 7.42
N LYS A 379 0.29 2.71 6.80
CA LYS A 379 -0.93 2.19 7.44
C LYS A 379 -0.81 0.70 7.54
N PHE A 380 -0.60 0.19 8.75
CA PHE A 380 -0.33 -1.23 8.94
C PHE A 380 -0.87 -1.76 10.28
N ALA A 381 -1.17 -3.05 10.28
CA ALA A 381 -1.16 -3.89 11.46
C ALA A 381 -0.47 -5.20 11.09
N PHE A 382 0.36 -5.72 11.98
CA PHE A 382 0.97 -7.02 11.76
C PHE A 382 1.02 -7.84 13.03
N MET A 383 1.12 -9.14 12.83
CA MET A 383 1.37 -10.11 13.86
C MET A 383 2.42 -11.11 13.39
N LEU A 384 3.48 -11.24 14.17
CA LEU A 384 4.59 -12.15 13.92
C LEU A 384 4.71 -13.12 15.09
N PHE A 385 4.87 -14.39 14.78
CA PHE A 385 5.19 -15.43 15.74
C PHE A 385 6.49 -16.13 15.33
N ASP A 386 7.49 -16.09 16.21
CA ASP A 386 8.75 -16.82 16.05
C ASP A 386 8.66 -18.15 16.80
N CYS A 387 8.64 -19.25 16.04
CA CYS A 387 8.58 -20.59 16.62
C CYS A 387 9.87 -20.95 17.40
N SER A 388 11.01 -20.42 16.97
CA SER A 388 12.32 -20.72 17.57
C SER A 388 12.43 -20.16 18.98
N THR A 389 11.98 -18.92 19.19
CA THR A 389 12.04 -18.25 20.49
C THR A 389 10.73 -18.25 21.26
N LYS A 390 9.65 -18.77 20.66
CA LYS A 390 8.27 -18.72 21.18
C LYS A 390 7.84 -17.30 21.57
N ASN A 391 8.20 -16.33 20.73
CA ASN A 391 7.87 -14.93 20.95
C ASN A 391 6.84 -14.45 19.93
N VAL A 392 5.89 -13.66 20.41
CA VAL A 392 4.93 -12.94 19.59
C VAL A 392 5.36 -11.49 19.50
N PHE A 393 5.26 -10.89 18.30
CA PHE A 393 5.49 -9.48 18.04
C PHE A 393 4.34 -8.90 17.23
N LEU A 394 3.60 -7.96 17.83
CA LEU A 394 2.41 -7.34 17.26
C LEU A 394 2.61 -5.83 17.19
N ALA A 395 2.13 -5.18 16.15
CA ALA A 395 2.06 -3.73 16.12
C ALA A 395 0.90 -3.22 15.27
N VAL A 396 0.43 -2.03 15.61
CA VAL A 396 -0.58 -1.26 14.86
C VAL A 396 -0.05 0.16 14.66
N ASP A 397 -0.31 0.73 13.49
CA ASP A 397 0.08 2.08 13.12
C ASP A 397 -0.44 3.17 14.08
N ALA A 398 0.10 4.38 13.91
CA ALA A 398 -0.15 5.53 14.78
C ALA A 398 -1.62 5.97 14.73
N GLU A 399 -2.23 5.82 13.56
CA GLU A 399 -3.61 6.22 13.30
C GLU A 399 -4.61 5.12 13.68
N GLY A 400 -4.17 3.86 13.86
CA GLY A 400 -5.06 2.71 13.99
C GLY A 400 -5.88 2.48 12.71
N SER A 401 -5.26 2.70 11.54
CA SER A 401 -5.92 2.63 10.23
C SER A 401 -6.40 1.22 9.89
N VAL A 402 -5.71 0.19 10.41
CA VAL A 402 -6.07 -1.21 10.23
C VAL A 402 -6.72 -1.71 11.51
N PRO A 403 -7.98 -2.18 11.46
CA PRO A 403 -8.66 -2.66 12.64
C PRO A 403 -8.02 -3.95 13.14
N LEU A 404 -7.56 -3.94 14.39
CA LEU A 404 -7.07 -5.11 15.11
C LEU A 404 -7.70 -5.12 16.49
N PHE A 405 -8.28 -6.26 16.88
CA PHE A 405 -8.84 -6.49 18.20
C PHE A 405 -8.04 -7.56 18.92
N TRP A 406 -7.95 -7.41 20.22
CA TRP A 406 -7.29 -8.36 21.11
C TRP A 406 -8.15 -8.63 22.33
N GLY A 407 -8.04 -9.82 22.89
CA GLY A 407 -8.78 -10.22 24.07
C GLY A 407 -8.17 -11.43 24.73
N THR A 408 -8.79 -11.81 25.84
CA THR A 408 -8.37 -12.94 26.66
C THR A 408 -9.54 -13.89 26.83
N ASP A 409 -9.27 -15.17 26.62
CA ASP A 409 -10.27 -16.22 26.75
C ASP A 409 -10.41 -16.69 28.22
N ALA A 410 -11.27 -17.67 28.48
CA ALA A 410 -11.50 -18.17 29.86
C ALA A 410 -10.27 -18.83 30.51
N GLU A 411 -9.29 -19.27 29.71
CA GLU A 411 -8.08 -19.94 30.20
C GLU A 411 -6.86 -19.02 30.23
N GLY A 412 -7.02 -17.77 29.77
CA GLY A 412 -5.99 -16.75 29.72
C GLY A 412 -5.18 -16.72 28.42
N HIS A 413 -5.63 -17.42 27.37
CA HIS A 413 -5.03 -17.37 26.05
C HIS A 413 -5.25 -15.99 25.42
N LEU A 414 -4.25 -15.51 24.68
CA LEU A 414 -4.34 -14.26 23.94
C LEU A 414 -5.01 -14.50 22.59
N VAL A 415 -6.15 -13.86 22.34
CA VAL A 415 -6.90 -13.95 21.09
C VAL A 415 -6.79 -12.64 20.33
N LEU A 416 -6.49 -12.71 19.04
CA LEU A 416 -6.32 -11.58 18.13
C LEU A 416 -7.13 -11.81 16.86
N SER A 417 -7.85 -10.80 16.39
CA SER A 417 -8.57 -10.87 15.11
C SER A 417 -8.90 -9.48 14.61
N ASP A 418 -9.00 -9.31 13.29
CA ASP A 418 -9.50 -8.10 12.65
C ASP A 418 -11.05 -8.07 12.58
N ASP A 419 -11.68 -9.21 12.84
CA ASP A 419 -13.12 -9.33 13.02
C ASP A 419 -13.52 -9.27 14.50
N VAL A 420 -14.33 -8.27 14.83
CA VAL A 420 -14.83 -8.03 16.20
C VAL A 420 -15.81 -9.10 16.66
N GLU A 421 -16.59 -9.67 15.75
CA GLU A 421 -17.60 -10.68 16.11
C GLU A 421 -16.94 -11.98 16.56
N THR A 422 -15.88 -12.39 15.85
CA THR A 422 -15.03 -13.53 16.22
C THR A 422 -14.43 -13.34 17.61
N VAL A 423 -13.84 -12.18 17.91
CA VAL A 423 -13.26 -11.91 19.25
C VAL A 423 -14.33 -11.89 20.33
N LYS A 424 -15.47 -11.24 20.07
CA LYS A 424 -16.59 -11.20 21.03
C LYS A 424 -17.12 -12.59 21.36
N LYS A 425 -17.11 -13.53 20.40
CA LYS A 425 -17.56 -14.89 20.64
C LYS A 425 -16.58 -15.73 21.47
N GLY A 426 -15.27 -15.51 21.31
CA GLY A 426 -14.25 -16.19 22.12
C GLY A 426 -14.09 -15.56 23.51
N CYS A 427 -13.94 -14.25 23.55
CA CYS A 427 -13.53 -13.50 24.73
C CYS A 427 -14.70 -12.87 25.51
N GLY A 428 -15.93 -12.92 24.98
CA GLY A 428 -17.10 -12.33 25.63
C GLY A 428 -16.97 -10.82 25.82
N LYS A 429 -16.91 -10.34 27.07
CA LYS A 429 -16.63 -8.93 27.42
C LYS A 429 -15.15 -8.63 27.69
N SER A 430 -14.26 -9.63 27.63
CA SER A 430 -12.82 -9.53 27.93
C SER A 430 -11.99 -9.21 26.68
N PHE A 431 -12.40 -8.20 25.91
CA PHE A 431 -11.69 -7.78 24.70
C PHE A 431 -11.71 -6.27 24.50
N ALA A 432 -10.81 -5.79 23.64
CA ALA A 432 -10.70 -4.40 23.27
C ALA A 432 -10.14 -4.25 21.85
N PRO A 433 -10.23 -3.06 21.24
CA PRO A 433 -9.35 -2.72 20.13
C PRO A 433 -7.90 -2.70 20.60
N PHE A 434 -6.99 -3.13 19.74
CA PHE A 434 -5.56 -2.98 19.99
C PHE A 434 -5.21 -1.49 20.01
N PRO A 435 -4.45 -0.99 20.99
CA PRO A 435 -4.13 0.43 21.09
C PRO A 435 -3.32 0.91 19.89
N LYS A 436 -3.73 2.05 19.31
CA LYS A 436 -3.00 2.70 18.23
C LYS A 436 -1.62 3.18 18.69
N GLY A 437 -0.66 3.25 17.77
CA GLY A 437 0.70 3.73 18.10
C GLY A 437 1.44 2.84 19.10
N CYS A 438 1.03 1.57 19.20
CA CYS A 438 1.54 0.61 20.16
C CYS A 438 2.00 -0.69 19.50
N PHE A 439 2.86 -1.40 20.22
CA PHE A 439 3.30 -2.74 19.89
C PHE A 439 3.25 -3.61 21.14
N PHE A 440 3.17 -4.91 20.93
CA PHE A 440 3.19 -5.92 21.98
C PHE A 440 4.26 -6.96 21.68
N THR A 441 5.03 -7.34 22.70
CA THR A 441 5.99 -8.45 22.64
C THR A 441 5.74 -9.41 23.79
N SER A 442 5.94 -10.71 23.58
CA SER A 442 5.81 -11.72 24.66
C SER A 442 6.70 -11.40 25.87
N SER A 443 7.95 -10.98 25.63
CA SER A 443 8.91 -10.64 26.68
C SER A 443 8.71 -9.24 27.26
N GLY A 444 8.14 -8.32 26.47
CA GLY A 444 8.13 -6.90 26.79
C GLY A 444 6.78 -6.30 27.11
N GLY A 445 5.70 -7.05 26.94
CA GLY A 445 4.33 -6.57 27.11
C GLY A 445 3.92 -5.51 26.09
N LEU A 446 2.82 -4.82 26.39
CA LEU A 446 2.29 -3.72 25.59
C LEU A 446 3.08 -2.43 25.86
N ARG A 447 3.53 -1.75 24.80
CA ARG A 447 4.25 -0.46 24.88
C ARG A 447 3.84 0.46 23.73
N SER A 448 3.96 1.77 23.94
CA SER A 448 3.83 2.74 22.86
C SER A 448 5.19 2.93 22.19
N TYR A 449 5.22 2.90 20.86
CA TYR A 449 6.43 3.31 20.12
C TYR A 449 6.43 4.82 19.84
N GLU A 450 5.26 5.47 19.82
CA GLU A 450 5.17 6.93 19.76
C GLU A 450 5.74 7.58 21.01
N TYR A 451 5.38 7.05 22.18
CA TYR A 451 5.77 7.54 23.49
C TYR A 451 6.50 6.46 24.29
N PRO A 452 7.75 6.09 23.92
CA PRO A 452 8.46 4.94 24.49
C PRO A 452 8.80 5.08 25.98
N LEU A 453 8.85 6.32 26.48
CA LEU A 453 9.15 6.64 27.89
C LEU A 453 7.91 6.70 28.78
N ASN A 454 6.71 6.69 28.19
CA ASN A 454 5.45 6.83 28.90
C ASN A 454 4.84 5.46 29.20
N GLU A 455 4.16 5.36 30.33
CA GLU A 455 3.42 4.15 30.69
C GLU A 455 2.04 4.13 30.02
N LEU A 456 1.54 2.92 29.72
CA LEU A 456 0.19 2.71 29.23
C LEU A 456 -0.70 2.31 30.39
N LYS A 457 -1.75 3.10 30.64
CA LYS A 457 -2.73 2.81 31.70
C LYS A 457 -4.02 2.25 31.12
N PRO A 458 -4.62 1.24 31.78
CA PRO A 458 -5.96 0.78 31.46
C PRO A 458 -6.99 1.87 31.80
N VAL A 459 -7.89 2.13 30.87
CA VAL A 459 -9.00 3.08 30.99
C VAL A 459 -10.30 2.33 30.68
N PRO A 460 -11.35 2.46 31.50
CA PRO A 460 -12.64 1.86 31.22
C PRO A 460 -13.17 2.29 29.84
N ARG A 461 -13.64 1.32 29.06
CA ARG A 461 -14.29 1.55 27.77
C ARG A 461 -15.80 1.54 28.00
N VAL A 462 -16.48 2.55 27.50
CA VAL A 462 -17.94 2.66 27.52
C VAL A 462 -18.45 2.57 26.09
N ASP A 463 -19.53 1.82 25.85
CA ASP A 463 -20.17 1.75 24.54
C ASP A 463 -21.10 2.95 24.28
N SER A 464 -21.72 2.98 23.10
CA SER A 464 -22.68 4.02 22.70
C SER A 464 -23.96 4.04 23.54
N SER A 465 -24.23 2.98 24.30
CA SER A 465 -25.36 2.86 25.25
C SER A 465 -25.02 3.41 26.64
N GLY A 466 -23.76 3.77 26.91
CA GLY A 466 -23.32 4.17 28.24
C GLY A 466 -22.94 2.99 29.15
N GLU A 467 -22.90 1.76 28.63
CA GLU A 467 -22.52 0.56 29.38
C GLU A 467 -21.01 0.33 29.29
N MET A 468 -20.39 -0.03 30.42
CA MET A 468 -18.96 -0.37 30.45
C MET A 468 -18.71 -1.69 29.71
N CYS A 469 -17.99 -1.62 28.59
CA CYS A 469 -17.79 -2.71 27.64
C CYS A 469 -16.35 -3.22 27.58
N GLY A 470 -15.57 -3.02 28.65
CA GLY A 470 -14.20 -3.53 28.78
C GLY A 470 -13.19 -2.44 29.14
N VAL A 471 -11.92 -2.67 28.81
CA VAL A 471 -10.81 -1.77 29.11
C VAL A 471 -10.03 -1.47 27.84
N THR A 472 -9.67 -0.21 27.61
CA THR A 472 -8.71 0.19 26.58
C THR A 472 -7.43 0.72 27.22
N PHE A 473 -6.33 0.80 26.48
CA PHE A 473 -5.08 1.35 27.02
C PHE A 473 -4.80 2.72 26.42
N LYS A 474 -4.43 3.68 27.26
CA LYS A 474 -4.02 5.02 26.83
C LYS A 474 -2.68 5.38 27.45
N VAL A 475 -1.92 6.20 26.72
CA VAL A 475 -0.65 6.74 27.20
C VAL A 475 -0.93 7.69 28.36
N ASP A 476 -0.25 7.47 29.48
CA ASP A 476 -0.24 8.41 30.58
C ASP A 476 0.76 9.54 30.26
N SER A 477 0.25 10.75 30.07
CA SER A 477 1.07 11.93 29.77
C SER A 477 1.92 12.40 30.97
N GLU A 478 1.56 12.00 32.19
CA GLU A 478 2.17 12.52 33.43
C GLU A 478 3.20 11.55 34.03
N ALA A 479 3.08 10.24 33.77
CA ALA A 479 4.00 9.22 34.25
C ALA A 479 5.09 8.89 33.22
N LYS A 480 6.30 9.45 33.41
CA LYS A 480 7.53 8.94 32.77
C LYS A 480 8.05 7.75 33.57
N LYS A 481 8.48 6.68 32.89
CA LYS A 481 9.14 5.54 33.55
C LYS A 481 10.33 6.03 34.39
N GLU A 482 10.28 5.78 35.70
CA GLU A 482 11.40 6.04 36.61
C GLU A 482 12.60 5.16 36.21
N GLY A 483 13.73 5.79 35.89
CA GLY A 483 14.99 5.11 35.55
C GLY A 483 15.64 5.50 34.22
N ALA A 484 15.02 6.36 33.40
CA ALA A 484 15.62 6.83 32.16
C ALA A 484 16.71 7.90 32.43
N MET A 485 17.94 7.48 32.73
CA MET A 485 19.11 8.34 32.52
C MET A 485 19.13 8.74 31.03
N PRO A 486 19.22 10.04 30.67
CA PRO A 486 19.33 10.44 29.27
C PRO A 486 20.62 9.84 28.71
N ARG A 487 20.50 8.87 27.80
CA ARG A 487 21.65 8.47 26.98
C ARG A 487 21.86 9.56 25.95
N VAL A 488 22.93 10.31 26.16
CA VAL A 488 23.46 11.27 25.18
C VAL A 488 23.85 10.46 23.95
N GLY A 489 23.10 10.63 22.86
CA GLY A 489 23.48 10.06 21.57
C GLY A 489 24.81 10.65 21.14
N SER A 490 25.71 9.81 20.62
CA SER A 490 27.03 10.21 20.12
C SER A 490 26.92 11.00 18.81
N VAL A 491 26.32 12.18 18.86
CA VAL A 491 26.39 13.21 17.81
C VAL A 491 26.41 14.59 18.47
N GLN A 492 27.25 14.78 19.49
CA GLN A 492 27.69 16.12 19.87
C GLN A 492 28.77 16.55 18.87
N ASN A 493 28.43 17.53 18.04
CA ASN A 493 29.34 18.18 17.13
C ASN A 493 30.24 19.13 17.94
N TRP A 494 31.48 18.72 18.22
CA TRP A 494 32.45 19.51 19.01
C TRP A 494 33.06 20.70 18.25
N SER A 495 32.57 21.04 17.05
CA SER A 495 33.14 22.08 16.20
C SER A 495 32.51 23.47 16.36
N GLN A 496 31.73 23.74 17.42
CA GLN A 496 31.12 25.05 17.67
C GLN A 496 31.56 25.72 18.99
N GLN A 497 32.61 25.21 19.62
CA GLN A 497 33.31 25.92 20.69
C GLN A 497 34.81 25.82 20.44
N ILE A 498 35.32 26.74 19.62
CA ILE A 498 36.56 27.53 19.78
C ILE A 498 36.49 28.68 18.78
#